data_AF-A0A1M3THN0-F1
#
_entry.id   AF-A0A1M3THN0-F1
#
_cell.length_a   1.000
_cell.length_b   1.000
_cell.length_c   1.000
_cell.angle_alpha   90.00
_cell.angle_beta   90.00
_cell.angle_gamma   90.00
#
_symmetry.space_group_name_H-M   'P 1'
#
loop_
_entity.id
_entity.type
_entity.pdbx_description
1 polymer ?
#
loop_
_entity_poly.entity_id
_entity_poly.type
_entity_poly.pdbx_seq_one_letter_code
_entity_poly.pdbx_strand_id
1 'polypeptide(L)'
;MAPTKGPAAGKASNKSDGKKSKPLSSASKVSKKGAKRPPPKEVKAKARTESSLLKKTKKREYTEEELGLPKLNAITPVGVVKPKGKKKGKTFVDDAEGMMTILAMVNAEKEGQIESKMMKARQLEEIREAKRKEAEARQAQKKSKLEEAKQSIRQKRKHKGGSSETKDEVPSRESSSKSKGKKKSVAFA
;
A
#
# COMPACT_ATOMS: atom_id res chain seq x y z
N MET A 1 -12.83 28.42 -72.23
CA MET A 1 -12.98 29.80 -71.70
C MET A 1 -12.07 29.93 -70.49
N ALA A 2 -11.12 30.87 -70.55
CA ALA A 2 -10.12 31.10 -69.51
C ALA A 2 -10.64 32.05 -68.41
N PRO A 3 -10.15 31.95 -67.16
CA PRO A 3 -10.19 33.05 -66.22
C PRO A 3 -8.86 33.82 -66.13
N THR A 4 -9.04 35.10 -65.89
CA THR A 4 -8.19 36.29 -66.06
C THR A 4 -7.06 36.46 -65.05
N LYS A 5 -5.90 36.99 -65.50
CA LYS A 5 -4.80 37.52 -64.70
C LYS A 5 -5.01 38.99 -64.31
N GLY A 6 -4.61 39.35 -63.09
CA GLY A 6 -4.19 40.70 -62.68
C GLY A 6 -3.96 40.81 -61.16
N PRO A 7 -3.23 41.81 -60.63
CA PRO A 7 -2.35 42.78 -61.29
C PRO A 7 -0.91 42.82 -60.73
N ALA A 8 -0.06 43.49 -61.49
CA ALA A 8 1.32 43.83 -61.20
C ALA A 8 1.44 45.02 -60.24
N ALA A 9 2.46 44.99 -59.39
CA ALA A 9 3.04 46.18 -58.75
C ALA A 9 4.42 46.42 -59.39
N GLY A 10 4.59 47.58 -60.01
CA GLY A 10 5.84 48.05 -60.61
C GLY A 10 6.84 48.57 -59.56
N LYS A 11 7.88 49.33 -59.89
CA LYS A 11 8.67 49.61 -61.09
C LYS A 11 9.90 50.38 -60.56
N ALA A 12 11.10 50.07 -61.08
CA ALA A 12 12.29 50.95 -61.12
C ALA A 12 12.91 51.37 -59.77
N SER A 13 14.19 51.73 -59.62
CA SER A 13 15.40 51.78 -60.45
C SER A 13 16.52 52.26 -59.52
N ASN A 14 17.73 51.70 -59.61
CA ASN A 14 18.99 52.41 -59.32
C ASN A 14 20.09 51.58 -59.98
N LYS A 15 20.49 51.96 -61.20
CA LYS A 15 21.51 52.96 -61.54
C LYS A 15 22.92 52.47 -61.19
N SER A 16 23.60 52.13 -62.27
CA SER A 16 24.97 51.69 -62.44
C SER A 16 25.99 52.70 -61.92
N ASP A 17 27.05 52.21 -61.29
CA ASP A 17 28.38 52.80 -61.37
C ASP A 17 29.42 51.68 -61.51
N GLY A 18 30.16 51.74 -62.61
CA GLY A 18 31.26 50.84 -62.91
C GLY A 18 32.60 51.53 -62.66
N LYS A 19 33.64 50.74 -62.37
CA LYS A 19 34.91 50.69 -63.12
C LYS A 19 35.94 49.81 -62.41
N LYS A 20 36.63 49.02 -63.22
CA LYS A 20 37.83 48.23 -62.88
C LYS A 20 39.05 49.15 -62.74
N SER A 21 39.98 48.83 -61.84
CA SER A 21 41.43 48.75 -62.12
C SER A 21 42.21 48.23 -60.90
N LYS A 22 43.12 47.28 -61.15
CA LYS A 22 44.23 46.86 -60.27
C LYS A 22 45.50 47.64 -60.71
N PRO A 23 46.70 47.36 -60.17
CA PRO A 23 47.22 47.53 -58.81
C PRO A 23 48.45 48.48 -58.82
N LEU A 24 49.01 48.83 -57.66
CA LEU A 24 50.46 48.81 -57.32
C LEU A 24 50.83 49.76 -56.15
N SER A 25 51.59 49.18 -55.22
CA SER A 25 52.60 49.75 -54.33
C SER A 25 52.36 51.10 -53.64
N SER A 26 52.18 51.06 -52.32
CA SER A 26 53.01 51.89 -51.43
C SER A 26 53.05 51.27 -50.04
N ALA A 27 54.28 51.02 -49.59
CA ALA A 27 54.62 50.43 -48.31
C ALA A 27 53.87 51.05 -47.12
N SER A 28 53.17 50.21 -46.36
CA SER A 28 52.76 50.51 -44.99
C SER A 28 53.34 49.42 -44.10
N LYS A 29 54.44 49.78 -43.41
CA LYS A 29 55.09 48.98 -42.38
C LYS A 29 54.08 48.73 -41.26
N VAL A 30 53.44 47.56 -41.24
CA VAL A 30 52.62 47.14 -40.10
C VAL A 30 53.55 46.59 -39.03
N SER A 31 53.70 47.37 -37.98
CA SER A 31 54.37 47.02 -36.74
C SER A 31 53.76 45.75 -36.14
N LYS A 32 54.58 44.70 -35.99
CA LYS A 32 54.21 43.52 -35.18
C LYS A 32 54.13 43.93 -33.71
N LYS A 33 52.95 44.38 -33.27
CA LYS A 33 52.58 44.36 -31.85
C LYS A 33 51.96 43.01 -31.51
N GLY A 34 52.37 42.50 -30.35
CA GLY A 34 52.26 41.11 -29.94
C GLY A 34 50.87 40.49 -30.08
N ALA A 35 50.81 39.45 -30.90
CA ALA A 35 49.80 38.41 -30.79
C ALA A 35 50.55 37.10 -30.58
N LYS A 36 50.40 36.47 -29.40
CA LYS A 36 50.80 35.08 -29.17
C LYS A 36 49.89 34.18 -30.03
N ARG A 37 50.18 34.08 -31.32
CA ARG A 37 49.52 33.11 -32.20
C ARG A 37 50.25 31.78 -32.03
N PRO A 38 49.53 30.67 -31.76
CA PRO A 38 50.16 29.36 -31.71
C PRO A 38 50.81 29.07 -33.08
N PRO A 39 51.93 28.30 -33.10
CA PRO A 39 52.60 27.96 -34.34
C PRO A 39 51.61 27.24 -35.29
N PRO A 40 51.71 27.46 -36.61
CA PRO A 40 50.85 26.78 -37.57
C PRO A 40 51.09 25.27 -37.46
N LYS A 41 50.04 24.52 -37.11
CA LYS A 41 50.09 23.06 -37.11
C LYS A 41 50.11 22.59 -38.56
N GLU A 42 51.15 21.87 -38.94
CA GLU A 42 51.21 21.16 -40.21
C GLU A 42 50.12 20.07 -40.21
N VAL A 43 49.04 20.32 -40.94
CA VAL A 43 48.02 19.31 -41.19
C VAL A 43 48.57 18.40 -42.28
N LYS A 44 49.25 17.32 -41.87
CA LYS A 44 49.65 16.26 -42.82
C LYS A 44 48.39 15.81 -43.56
N ALA A 45 48.34 16.02 -44.87
CA ALA A 45 47.23 15.59 -45.70
C ALA A 45 47.09 14.08 -45.52
N LYS A 46 46.00 13.65 -44.89
CA LYS A 46 45.67 12.25 -44.70
C LYS A 46 45.58 11.58 -46.07
N ALA A 47 46.25 10.44 -46.23
CA ALA A 47 46.28 9.72 -47.49
C ALA A 47 44.85 9.37 -47.93
N ARG A 48 44.57 9.44 -49.24
CA ARG A 48 43.25 9.10 -49.84
C ARG A 48 42.77 7.67 -49.53
N THR A 49 43.64 6.82 -48.99
CA THR A 49 43.42 5.42 -48.63
C THR A 49 43.06 5.21 -47.16
N GLU A 50 42.91 6.27 -46.35
CA GLU A 50 42.46 6.11 -44.96
C GLU A 50 41.05 5.50 -44.89
N SER A 51 40.90 4.41 -44.13
CA SER A 51 39.66 3.63 -43.99
C SER A 51 38.45 4.41 -43.48
N SER A 52 38.68 5.59 -42.89
CA SER A 52 37.62 6.52 -42.49
C SER A 52 36.91 7.16 -43.70
N LEU A 53 37.65 7.48 -44.77
CA LEU A 53 37.09 8.10 -45.99
C LEU A 53 36.44 7.07 -46.93
N LEU A 54 36.78 5.79 -46.79
CA LEU A 54 36.22 4.68 -47.58
C LEU A 54 34.85 4.19 -47.06
N LYS A 55 34.47 4.59 -45.84
CA LYS A 55 33.17 4.24 -45.25
C LYS A 55 32.10 5.21 -45.76
N LYS A 56 31.18 4.70 -46.58
CA LYS A 56 29.98 5.44 -46.99
C LYS A 56 29.23 5.89 -45.74
N THR A 57 29.11 7.20 -45.53
CA THR A 57 28.34 7.75 -44.42
C THR A 57 26.87 7.40 -44.63
N LYS A 58 26.18 7.01 -43.54
CA LYS A 58 24.74 6.73 -43.59
C LYS A 58 24.03 8.03 -43.99
N LYS A 59 23.13 7.93 -44.97
CA LYS A 59 22.25 9.04 -45.33
C LYS A 59 21.38 9.39 -44.12
N ARG A 60 21.11 10.67 -43.91
CA ARG A 60 20.19 11.11 -42.84
C ARG A 60 18.80 10.58 -43.16
N GLU A 61 18.21 9.85 -42.22
CA GLU A 61 16.82 9.44 -42.27
C GLU A 61 16.01 10.58 -41.64
N TYR A 62 15.16 11.21 -42.44
CA TYR A 62 14.27 12.25 -41.96
C TYR A 62 13.07 11.60 -41.27
N THR A 63 12.68 12.17 -40.13
CA THR A 63 11.47 11.71 -39.43
C THR A 63 10.22 12.28 -40.09
N GLU A 64 9.08 11.61 -39.95
CA GLU A 64 7.80 12.02 -40.55
C GLU A 64 7.41 13.46 -40.17
N GLU A 65 7.85 13.92 -39.00
CA GLU A 65 7.65 15.28 -38.50
C GLU A 65 8.51 16.31 -39.25
N GLU A 66 9.74 15.96 -39.64
CA GLU A 66 10.63 16.83 -40.41
C GLU A 66 10.20 16.96 -41.88
N LEU A 67 9.56 15.92 -42.42
CA LEU A 67 8.98 15.93 -43.76
C LEU A 67 7.63 16.65 -43.85
N GLY A 68 7.08 17.13 -42.72
CA GLY A 68 5.80 17.84 -42.67
C GLY A 68 4.62 17.00 -43.19
N LEU A 69 4.70 15.67 -43.05
CA LEU A 69 3.63 14.78 -43.50
C LEU A 69 2.41 14.93 -42.56
N PRO A 70 1.19 15.08 -43.10
CA PRO A 70 0.00 15.15 -42.27
C PRO A 70 -0.14 13.85 -41.48
N LYS A 71 -0.24 13.98 -40.15
CA LYS A 71 -0.42 12.85 -39.26
C LYS A 71 -1.79 12.22 -39.54
N LEU A 72 -1.79 10.93 -39.88
CA LEU A 72 -3.01 10.17 -40.08
C LEU A 72 -3.83 10.16 -38.77
N ASN A 73 -5.16 10.21 -38.88
CA ASN A 73 -6.08 10.06 -37.75
C ASN A 73 -6.03 8.61 -37.22
N ALA A 74 -4.95 8.26 -36.54
CA ALA A 74 -4.80 6.98 -35.88
C ALA A 74 -5.61 7.00 -34.58
N ILE A 75 -6.57 6.08 -34.45
CA ILE A 75 -7.25 5.83 -33.17
C ILE A 75 -6.24 5.11 -32.28
N THR A 76 -5.59 5.82 -31.35
CA THR A 76 -4.80 5.17 -30.30
C THR A 76 -5.74 4.49 -29.31
N PRO A 77 -5.76 3.15 -29.21
CA PRO A 77 -6.61 2.47 -28.25
C PRO A 77 -6.21 2.82 -26.82
N VAL A 78 -7.22 3.18 -26.02
CA VAL A 78 -7.09 3.42 -24.58
C VAL A 78 -6.39 2.22 -23.92
N GLY A 79 -5.26 2.47 -23.24
CA GLY A 79 -4.45 1.45 -22.55
C GLY A 79 -3.18 0.97 -23.29
N VAL A 80 -2.96 1.37 -24.55
CA VAL A 80 -1.73 0.98 -25.26
C VAL A 80 -0.57 1.95 -24.99
N VAL A 81 -0.85 3.21 -24.67
CA VAL A 81 0.16 4.20 -24.27
C VAL A 81 0.58 3.95 -22.83
N LYS A 82 1.76 3.33 -22.66
CA LYS A 82 2.40 3.23 -21.34
C LYS A 82 2.67 4.65 -20.84
N PRO A 83 2.20 5.06 -19.65
CA PRO A 83 2.76 6.24 -19.02
C PRO A 83 4.26 5.96 -18.83
N LYS A 84 5.10 6.84 -19.39
CA LYS A 84 6.56 6.67 -19.43
C LYS A 84 7.04 6.36 -18.00
N GLY A 85 7.70 5.21 -17.83
CA GLY A 85 8.28 4.78 -16.54
C GLY A 85 7.52 3.71 -15.76
N LYS A 86 6.27 3.36 -16.11
CA LYS A 86 5.53 2.28 -15.43
C LYS A 86 5.46 1.00 -16.26
N LYS A 87 5.72 -0.15 -15.63
CA LYS A 87 5.57 -1.47 -16.27
C LYS A 87 4.08 -1.83 -16.29
N LYS A 88 3.56 -2.21 -17.47
CA LYS A 88 2.18 -2.70 -17.63
C LYS A 88 1.94 -3.87 -16.66
N GLY A 89 0.82 -3.84 -15.93
CA GLY A 89 0.41 -4.91 -15.03
C GLY A 89 1.22 -5.07 -13.75
N LYS A 90 1.98 -4.06 -13.32
CA LYS A 90 2.72 -4.10 -12.03
C LYS A 90 2.13 -3.22 -10.94
N THR A 91 1.49 -2.14 -11.31
CA THR A 91 0.79 -1.25 -10.38
C THR A 91 -0.67 -1.33 -10.77
N PHE A 92 -1.50 -1.89 -9.87
CA PHE A 92 -2.95 -2.05 -10.04
C PHE A 92 -3.75 -0.96 -9.33
N VAL A 93 -3.04 -0.05 -8.67
CA VAL A 93 -3.60 1.00 -7.83
C VAL A 93 -3.05 2.32 -8.36
N ASP A 94 -3.93 3.07 -9.02
CA ASP A 94 -3.55 4.36 -9.60
C ASP A 94 -3.59 5.48 -8.56
N ASP A 95 -4.55 5.44 -7.63
CA ASP A 95 -4.73 6.43 -6.56
C ASP A 95 -4.72 5.77 -5.17
N ALA A 96 -3.72 6.10 -4.36
CA ALA A 96 -3.60 5.60 -2.98
C ALA A 96 -4.78 6.07 -2.11
N GLU A 97 -5.26 7.30 -2.33
CA GLU A 97 -6.39 7.88 -1.58
C GLU A 97 -7.69 7.16 -1.91
N GLY A 98 -7.96 6.86 -3.19
CA GLY A 98 -9.12 6.10 -3.62
C GLY A 98 -9.13 4.67 -3.05
N MET A 99 -7.96 4.03 -2.98
CA MET A 99 -7.83 2.72 -2.31
C MET A 99 -8.20 2.80 -0.82
N MET A 100 -7.73 3.84 -0.11
CA MET A 100 -8.05 4.02 1.31
C MET A 100 -9.55 4.25 1.53
N THR A 101 -10.21 5.02 0.66
CA THR A 101 -11.66 5.24 0.75
C THR A 101 -12.44 3.94 0.51
N ILE A 102 -12.05 3.14 -0.48
CA ILE A 102 -12.70 1.85 -0.77
C ILE A 102 -12.53 0.90 0.41
N LEU A 103 -11.34 0.82 1.00
CA LEU A 103 -11.10 0.00 2.19
C LEU A 103 -11.96 0.48 3.37
N ALA A 104 -12.08 1.78 3.58
CA ALA A 104 -12.92 2.34 4.64
C ALA A 104 -14.42 2.03 4.43
N MET A 105 -14.95 2.15 3.21
CA MET A 105 -16.34 1.78 2.91
C MET A 105 -16.59 0.29 3.14
N VAL A 106 -15.71 -0.58 2.64
CA VAL A 106 -15.85 -2.04 2.80
C VAL A 106 -15.73 -2.47 4.27
N ASN A 107 -14.85 -1.81 5.03
CA ASN A 107 -14.74 -2.06 6.47
C ASN A 107 -16.01 -1.60 7.19
N ALA A 108 -16.53 -0.40 6.91
CA ALA A 108 -17.78 0.08 7.51
C ALA A 108 -18.98 -0.84 7.21
N GLU A 109 -19.09 -1.36 5.98
CA GLU A 109 -20.15 -2.32 5.61
C GLU A 109 -20.01 -3.66 6.36
N LYS A 110 -18.78 -4.12 6.60
CA LYS A 110 -18.51 -5.43 7.23
C LYS A 110 -18.38 -5.35 8.76
N GLU A 111 -18.04 -4.20 9.32
CA GLU A 111 -17.86 -4.00 10.76
C GLU A 111 -19.14 -4.35 11.51
N GLY A 112 -20.34 -3.98 11.05
CA GLY A 112 -21.60 -4.41 11.70
C GLY A 112 -21.78 -5.94 11.78
N GLN A 113 -21.27 -6.70 10.81
CA GLN A 113 -21.30 -8.16 10.84
C GLN A 113 -20.20 -8.77 11.72
N ILE A 114 -19.05 -8.10 11.81
CA ILE A 114 -17.91 -8.56 12.62
C ILE A 114 -18.14 -8.21 14.09
N GLU A 115 -18.63 -7.02 14.39
CA GLU A 115 -19.02 -6.57 15.71
C GLU A 115 -20.08 -7.48 16.30
N SER A 116 -21.12 -7.84 15.55
CA SER A 116 -22.15 -8.79 16.03
C SER A 116 -21.56 -10.17 16.36
N LYS A 117 -20.54 -10.63 15.63
CA LYS A 117 -19.83 -11.88 15.95
C LYS A 117 -18.92 -11.74 17.17
N MET A 118 -18.17 -10.64 17.30
CA MET A 118 -17.28 -10.37 18.43
C MET A 118 -18.08 -10.15 19.73
N MET A 119 -19.18 -9.41 19.66
CA MET A 119 -20.10 -9.21 20.78
C MET A 119 -20.77 -10.51 21.20
N LYS A 120 -21.23 -11.33 20.24
CA LYS A 120 -21.77 -12.66 20.53
C LYS A 120 -20.71 -13.59 21.15
N ALA A 121 -19.46 -13.53 20.69
CA ALA A 121 -18.37 -14.29 21.28
C ALA A 121 -18.12 -13.88 22.75
N ARG A 122 -18.08 -12.57 23.04
CA ARG A 122 -17.95 -12.03 24.40
C ARG A 122 -19.13 -12.41 25.30
N GLN A 123 -20.36 -12.32 24.81
CA GLN A 123 -21.55 -12.76 25.55
C GLN A 123 -21.51 -14.26 25.87
N LEU A 124 -21.08 -15.09 24.91
CA LEU A 124 -20.93 -16.53 25.16
C LEU A 124 -19.79 -16.83 26.14
N GLU A 125 -18.70 -16.05 26.12
CA GLU A 125 -17.61 -16.15 27.09
C GLU A 125 -18.07 -15.75 28.50
N GLU A 126 -18.78 -14.63 28.64
CA GLU A 126 -19.36 -14.18 29.90
C GLU A 126 -20.34 -15.21 30.49
N ILE A 127 -21.21 -15.79 29.66
CA ILE A 127 -22.12 -16.88 30.08
C ILE A 127 -21.32 -18.12 30.53
N ARG A 128 -20.23 -18.46 29.84
CA ARG A 128 -19.37 -19.59 30.23
C ARG A 128 -18.66 -19.32 31.55
N GLU A 129 -18.15 -18.12 31.76
CA GLU A 129 -17.51 -17.72 33.01
C GLU A 129 -18.50 -17.71 34.18
N ALA A 130 -19.70 -17.16 33.98
CA ALA A 130 -20.75 -17.17 34.99
C ALA A 130 -21.12 -18.60 35.40
N LYS A 131 -21.29 -19.50 34.42
CA LYS A 131 -21.56 -20.93 34.69
C LYS A 131 -20.41 -21.63 35.41
N ARG A 132 -19.16 -21.32 35.07
CA ARG A 132 -17.99 -21.87 35.80
C ARG A 132 -17.98 -21.39 37.25
N LYS A 133 -18.15 -20.08 37.48
CA LYS A 133 -18.20 -19.48 38.82
C LYS A 133 -19.34 -20.07 39.66
N GLU A 134 -20.54 -20.26 39.10
CA GLU A 134 -21.66 -20.89 39.80
C GLU A 134 -21.36 -22.37 40.14
N ALA A 135 -20.79 -23.12 39.19
CA ALA A 135 -20.42 -24.51 39.40
C ALA A 135 -19.32 -24.65 40.47
N GLU A 136 -18.32 -23.78 40.46
CA GLU A 136 -17.26 -23.72 41.48
C GLU A 136 -17.83 -23.37 42.86
N ALA A 137 -18.73 -22.39 42.94
CA ALA A 137 -19.41 -22.04 44.20
C ALA A 137 -20.24 -23.23 44.73
N ARG A 138 -20.95 -23.93 43.85
CA ARG A 138 -21.74 -25.11 44.22
C ARG A 138 -20.86 -26.28 44.66
N GLN A 139 -19.70 -26.47 44.02
CA GLN A 139 -18.72 -27.47 44.44
C GLN A 139 -18.07 -27.09 45.78
N ALA A 140 -17.73 -25.83 45.99
CA ALA A 140 -17.18 -25.32 47.25
C ALA A 140 -18.16 -25.53 48.40
N GLN A 141 -19.46 -25.23 48.19
CA GLN A 141 -20.51 -25.50 49.18
C GLN A 141 -20.68 -27.00 49.49
N LYS A 142 -20.54 -27.88 48.49
CA LYS A 142 -20.57 -29.33 48.72
C LYS A 142 -19.35 -29.78 49.52
N LYS A 143 -18.16 -29.29 49.16
CA LYS A 143 -16.91 -29.59 49.86
C LYS A 143 -16.95 -29.10 51.31
N SER A 144 -17.42 -27.87 51.56
CA SER A 144 -17.53 -27.33 52.92
C SER A 144 -18.47 -28.17 53.79
N LYS A 145 -19.65 -28.55 53.28
CA LYS A 145 -20.58 -29.45 53.98
C LYS A 145 -19.97 -30.82 54.31
N LEU A 146 -19.18 -31.38 53.39
CA LEU A 146 -18.50 -32.66 53.63
C LEU A 146 -17.40 -32.53 54.67
N GLU A 147 -16.60 -31.46 54.62
CA GLU A 147 -15.54 -31.21 55.60
C GLU A 147 -16.11 -30.93 56.99
N GLU A 148 -17.19 -30.15 57.10
CA GLU A 148 -17.91 -29.92 58.36
C GLU A 148 -18.46 -31.24 58.94
N ALA A 149 -19.06 -32.09 58.10
CA ALA A 149 -19.52 -33.41 58.53
C ALA A 149 -18.36 -34.30 59.01
N LYS A 150 -17.24 -34.36 58.27
CA LYS A 150 -16.04 -35.10 58.69
C LYS A 150 -15.47 -34.56 60.00
N GLN A 151 -15.40 -33.25 60.16
CA GLN A 151 -14.95 -32.61 61.40
C GLN A 151 -15.86 -32.96 62.57
N SER A 152 -17.18 -32.92 62.40
CA SER A 152 -18.13 -33.31 63.46
C SER A 152 -17.92 -34.77 63.91
N ILE A 153 -17.68 -35.69 62.97
CA ILE A 153 -17.39 -37.10 63.29
C ILE A 153 -16.02 -37.22 63.97
N ARG A 154 -15.00 -36.49 63.51
CA ARG A 154 -13.66 -36.50 64.10
C ARG A 154 -13.66 -35.95 65.53
N GLN A 155 -14.38 -34.85 65.78
CA GLN A 155 -14.53 -34.27 67.12
C GLN A 155 -15.31 -35.22 68.04
N LYS A 156 -16.40 -35.82 67.56
CA LYS A 156 -17.16 -36.84 68.32
C LYS A 156 -16.31 -38.05 68.69
N ARG A 157 -15.42 -38.52 67.80
CA ARG A 157 -14.47 -39.60 68.10
C ARG A 157 -13.39 -39.18 69.10
N LYS A 158 -12.87 -37.95 68.99
CA LYS A 158 -11.84 -37.44 69.91
C LYS A 158 -12.36 -37.36 71.35
N HIS A 159 -13.61 -36.97 71.55
CA HIS A 159 -14.26 -36.95 72.88
C HIS A 159 -14.59 -38.34 73.45
N LYS A 160 -14.62 -39.41 72.63
CA LYS A 160 -14.93 -40.78 73.10
C LYS A 160 -13.66 -41.57 73.51
N GLY A 161 -12.48 -41.11 73.13
CA GLY A 161 -11.19 -41.81 73.34
C GLY A 161 -10.31 -41.28 74.47
N GLY A 162 -10.76 -40.25 75.20
CA GLY A 162 -10.05 -39.70 76.36
C GLY A 162 -10.98 -39.57 77.55
N SER A 163 -10.90 -40.50 78.50
CA SER A 163 -11.21 -40.25 79.90
C SER A 163 -10.11 -39.32 80.44
N SER A 164 -10.28 -38.29 81.26
CA SER A 164 -11.34 -37.68 82.08
C SER A 164 -10.96 -36.18 82.17
N GLU A 165 -11.85 -35.21 82.26
CA GLU A 165 -12.47 -34.77 83.51
C GLU A 165 -13.47 -33.63 83.23
N THR A 166 -14.51 -33.58 84.07
CA THR A 166 -15.30 -32.40 84.46
C THR A 166 -16.17 -31.70 83.40
N LYS A 167 -17.48 -31.99 83.42
CA LYS A 167 -18.50 -31.18 84.12
C LYS A 167 -19.90 -31.49 83.59
N ASP A 168 -20.65 -32.16 84.45
CA ASP A 168 -21.99 -31.82 84.93
C ASP A 168 -23.15 -31.55 83.96
N GLU A 169 -24.25 -32.21 84.36
CA GLU A 169 -25.67 -31.89 84.21
C GLU A 169 -26.46 -32.54 83.06
N VAL A 170 -27.65 -32.99 83.45
CA VAL A 170 -28.45 -34.13 82.95
C VAL A 170 -29.62 -33.63 82.06
N PRO A 171 -30.59 -34.46 81.57
CA PRO A 171 -31.06 -34.38 80.18
C PRO A 171 -32.56 -34.04 80.04
N SER A 172 -33.01 -33.64 78.85
CA SER A 172 -34.44 -33.68 78.49
C SER A 172 -34.58 -33.68 76.96
N ARG A 173 -35.00 -34.80 76.34
CA ARG A 173 -36.31 -35.01 75.69
C ARG A 173 -36.75 -33.78 74.87
N GLU A 174 -37.00 -33.82 73.56
CA GLU A 174 -37.90 -34.73 72.85
C GLU A 174 -37.58 -34.80 71.34
N SER A 175 -37.80 -35.98 70.80
CA SER A 175 -37.91 -36.29 69.38
C SER A 175 -39.08 -35.56 68.71
N SER A 176 -38.80 -34.76 67.67
CA SER A 176 -39.82 -34.36 66.69
C SER A 176 -39.40 -34.78 65.28
N SER A 177 -39.58 -36.06 64.99
CA SER A 177 -39.53 -36.61 63.63
C SER A 177 -40.72 -36.09 62.82
N LYS A 178 -40.59 -34.89 62.25
CA LYS A 178 -41.55 -34.38 61.26
C LYS A 178 -41.37 -35.15 59.95
N SER A 179 -42.20 -36.17 59.76
CA SER A 179 -42.34 -36.95 58.54
C SER A 179 -42.66 -36.03 57.35
N LYS A 180 -41.68 -35.79 56.49
CA LYS A 180 -41.92 -35.12 55.19
C LYS A 180 -42.59 -36.14 54.27
N GLY A 181 -43.85 -35.88 53.91
CA GLY A 181 -44.70 -36.76 53.13
C GLY A 181 -44.10 -37.20 51.80
N LYS A 182 -44.44 -38.43 51.38
CA LYS A 182 -44.08 -39.03 50.10
C LYS A 182 -44.65 -38.19 48.95
N LYS A 183 -43.80 -37.71 48.03
CA LYS A 183 -44.24 -37.10 46.77
C LYS A 183 -44.44 -38.20 45.73
N LYS A 184 -45.54 -38.13 44.96
CA LYS A 184 -45.79 -39.02 43.83
C LYS A 184 -44.80 -38.71 42.71
N SER A 185 -44.08 -39.72 42.21
CA SER A 185 -43.25 -39.64 41.01
C SER A 185 -43.98 -40.28 39.84
N VAL A 186 -43.93 -39.63 38.67
CA VAL A 186 -44.41 -40.20 37.39
C VAL A 186 -43.21 -40.80 36.66
N ALA A 187 -43.32 -42.06 36.25
CA ALA A 187 -42.34 -42.73 35.38
C ALA A 187 -42.91 -42.82 33.96
N PHE A 188 -42.08 -42.56 32.96
CA PHE A 188 -42.38 -42.84 31.55
C PHE A 188 -41.88 -44.24 31.21
N ALA A 189 -42.71 -45.01 30.51
CA ALA A 189 -42.44 -46.36 30.05
C ALA A 189 -41.39 -46.39 28.94
#